data_AF-A0A3B8MBG9-F1
#
_entry.id   AF-A0A3B8MBG9-F1
#
_cell.length_a   1.000
_cell.length_b   1.000
_cell.length_c   1.000
_cell.angle_alpha   90.00
_cell.angle_beta   90.00
_cell.angle_gamma   90.00
#
_symmetry.space_group_name_H-M   'P 1'
#
loop_
_entity.id
_entity.type
_entity.pdbx_description
1 polymer ?
#
loop_
_entity_poly.entity_id
_entity_poly.type
_entity_poly.pdbx_seq_one_letter_code
_entity_poly.pdbx_strand_id
1 'polypeptide(L)'
;AAALILELCGVERTQVLDDYELTNRLRSEKRIRELTPSLRAAGADIEAIRPALSAPRAAMQQTLDYLDDTFGGTENFVINSLGLGPETLHQLRLNLLL
;
A
#
# COMPACT_ATOMS: atom_id res chain seq x y z
N ALA A 1 3.01 -3.05 -1.58
CA ALA A 1 3.08 -3.98 -2.73
C ALA A 1 1.70 -4.20 -3.36
N ALA A 2 0.70 -4.70 -2.61
CA ALA A 2 -0.64 -4.98 -3.16
C ALA A 2 -1.26 -3.82 -3.97
N ALA A 3 -1.20 -2.58 -3.46
CA ALA A 3 -1.71 -1.40 -4.16
C ALA A 3 -1.15 -1.24 -5.59
N LEU A 4 0.16 -1.47 -5.78
CA LEU A 4 0.78 -1.38 -7.11
C LEU A 4 0.27 -2.49 -8.04
N ILE A 5 0.08 -3.71 -7.52
CA ILE A 5 -0.44 -4.82 -8.32
C ILE A 5 -1.88 -4.52 -8.78
N LEU A 6 -2.71 -3.97 -7.89
CA LEU A 6 -4.08 -3.60 -8.24
C LEU A 6 -4.13 -2.48 -9.29
N GLU A 7 -3.27 -1.46 -9.18
CA GLU A 7 -3.10 -0.42 -10.22
C GLU A 7 -2.68 -1.03 -11.57
N LEU A 8 -1.73 -1.98 -11.58
CA LEU A 8 -1.30 -2.68 -12.80
C LEU A 8 -2.42 -3.52 -13.43
N CYS A 9 -3.34 -4.04 -12.62
CA CYS A 9 -4.54 -4.74 -13.04
C CYS A 9 -5.69 -3.81 -13.48
N GLY A 10 -5.50 -2.48 -13.42
CA GLY A 10 -6.51 -1.50 -13.83
C GLY A 10 -7.67 -1.34 -12.85
N VAL A 11 -7.48 -1.72 -11.58
CA VAL A 11 -8.45 -1.45 -10.51
C VAL A 11 -8.51 0.06 -10.26
N GLU A 12 -9.71 0.59 -10.03
CA GLU A 12 -9.91 2.02 -9.84
C GLU A 12 -9.23 2.51 -8.54
N ARG A 13 -8.60 3.69 -8.60
CA ARG A 13 -7.78 4.27 -7.53
C ARG A 13 -8.49 4.33 -6.19
N THR A 14 -9.77 4.73 -6.15
CA THR A 14 -10.52 4.76 -4.89
C THR A 14 -10.70 3.36 -4.30
N GLN A 15 -10.90 2.33 -5.11
CA GLN A 15 -11.00 0.93 -4.65
C GLN A 15 -9.66 0.39 -4.12
N VAL A 16 -8.53 0.76 -4.77
CA VAL A 16 -7.19 0.41 -4.29
C VAL A 16 -6.94 0.99 -2.90
N LEU A 17 -7.36 2.24 -2.68
CA LEU A 17 -7.21 2.93 -1.41
C LEU A 17 -8.16 2.40 -0.33
N ASP A 18 -9.37 1.99 -0.71
CA ASP A 18 -10.32 1.33 0.18
C ASP A 18 -9.74 0.00 0.68
N ASP A 19 -9.17 -0.82 -0.22
CA ASP A 19 -8.49 -2.08 0.14
C ASP A 19 -7.32 -1.82 1.10
N TYR A 20 -6.48 -0.83 0.80
CA TYR A 20 -5.36 -0.47 1.66
C TYR A 20 -5.82 -0.09 3.07
N GLU A 21 -6.85 0.75 3.17
CA GLU A 21 -7.38 1.26 4.44
C GLU A 21 -8.07 0.18 5.28
N LEU A 22 -8.61 -0.88 4.67
CA LEU A 22 -9.17 -2.04 5.41
C LEU A 22 -8.16 -2.66 6.37
N THR A 23 -6.86 -2.53 6.10
CA THR A 23 -5.78 -2.95 7.03
C THR A 23 -5.96 -2.35 8.42
N ASN A 24 -6.44 -1.11 8.54
CA ASN A 24 -6.67 -0.47 9.84
C ASN A 24 -7.64 -1.30 10.69
N ARG A 25 -8.78 -1.66 10.09
CA ARG A 25 -9.86 -2.41 10.75
C ARG A 25 -9.49 -3.88 10.97
N LEU A 26 -8.88 -4.51 9.97
CA LEU A 26 -8.67 -5.96 9.95
C LEU A 26 -7.38 -6.40 10.66
N ARG A 27 -6.40 -5.50 10.79
CA ARG A 27 -5.05 -5.82 11.30
C ARG A 27 -4.53 -4.82 12.31
N SER A 28 -4.44 -3.53 11.96
CA SER A 28 -3.68 -2.55 12.74
C SER A 28 -4.23 -2.34 14.13
N GLU A 29 -5.55 -2.16 14.29
CA GLU A 29 -6.14 -1.93 15.61
C GLU A 29 -5.92 -3.10 16.58
N LYS A 30 -5.98 -4.34 16.08
CA LYS A 30 -5.65 -5.52 16.89
C LYS A 30 -4.18 -5.50 17.29
N ARG A 31 -3.28 -5.27 16.35
CA ARG A 31 -1.83 -5.24 16.58
C ARG A 31 -1.42 -4.14 17.54
N ILE A 32 -2.00 -2.95 17.43
CA ILE A 32 -1.74 -1.81 18.32
C ILE A 32 -2.13 -2.17 19.76
N ARG A 33 -3.31 -2.78 19.96
CA ARG A 33 -3.73 -3.25 21.30
C ARG A 33 -2.75 -4.28 21.88
N GLU A 34 -2.29 -5.23 21.08
CA GLU A 34 -1.34 -6.26 21.51
C GLU A 34 0.03 -5.67 21.88
N LEU A 35 0.49 -4.64 21.15
CA LEU A 35 1.78 -3.97 21.40
C LEU A 35 1.71 -2.89 22.49
N THR A 36 0.53 -2.38 22.82
CA THR A 36 0.37 -1.26 23.77
C THR A 36 1.07 -1.50 25.12
N PRO A 37 0.97 -2.68 25.77
CA PRO A 37 1.63 -2.91 27.05
C PRO A 37 3.16 -2.78 26.97
N SER A 38 3.79 -3.39 25.95
CA SER A 38 5.25 -3.36 25.79
C SER A 38 5.75 -1.98 25.36
N LEU A 39 5.02 -1.29 24.49
CA LEU A 39 5.33 0.07 24.07
C LEU A 39 5.24 1.06 25.25
N ARG A 40 4.20 0.95 26.09
CA ARG A 40 4.08 1.77 27.31
C ARG A 40 5.19 1.48 28.30
N ALA A 41 5.56 0.22 28.51
CA ALA A 41 6.68 -0.16 29.36
C ALA A 41 8.02 0.40 28.87
N ALA A 42 8.17 0.57 27.55
CA ALA A 42 9.33 1.20 26.92
C ALA A 42 9.28 2.75 26.93
N GLY A 43 8.26 3.36 27.54
CA GLY A 43 8.09 4.81 27.58
C GLY A 43 7.64 5.44 26.26
N ALA A 44 7.13 4.64 25.33
CA ALA A 44 6.74 5.11 24.00
C ALA A 44 5.36 5.80 24.01
N ASP A 45 5.24 6.87 23.21
CA ASP A 45 3.95 7.47 22.89
C ASP A 45 3.25 6.66 21.80
N ILE A 46 2.15 6.00 22.17
CA ILE A 46 1.38 5.13 21.28
C ILE A 46 0.77 5.93 20.14
N GLU A 47 0.32 7.16 20.38
CA GLU A 47 -0.34 7.96 19.35
C GLU A 47 0.68 8.50 18.34
N ALA A 48 1.89 8.84 18.78
CA ALA A 48 2.99 9.19 17.89
C ALA A 48 3.41 8.01 16.98
N ILE A 49 3.30 6.76 17.46
CA ILE A 49 3.71 5.55 16.72
C ILE A 49 2.57 4.98 15.86
N ARG A 50 1.31 5.28 16.18
CA ARG A 50 0.13 4.74 15.51
C ARG A 50 0.20 4.84 13.97
N PRO A 51 0.61 5.95 13.34
CA PRO A 51 0.70 6.02 11.88
C PRO A 51 1.62 4.95 11.29
N ALA A 52 2.75 4.65 11.94
CA ALA A 52 3.71 3.63 11.49
C ALA A 52 3.19 2.19 11.67
N LEU A 53 2.19 1.98 12.52
CA LEU A 53 1.53 0.68 12.74
C LEU A 53 0.21 0.54 11.97
N SER A 54 -0.17 1.57 11.22
CA SER A 54 -1.46 1.69 10.53
C SER A 54 -1.27 1.75 9.01
N ALA A 55 -2.37 1.87 8.29
CA ALA A 55 -2.44 2.06 6.85
C ALA A 55 -3.24 3.35 6.54
N PRO A 56 -2.66 4.55 6.75
CA PRO A 56 -3.40 5.79 6.51
C PRO A 56 -3.66 5.97 5.01
N ARG A 57 -4.93 6.14 4.62
CA ARG A 57 -5.33 6.34 3.22
C ARG A 57 -4.51 7.43 2.52
N ALA A 58 -4.36 8.58 3.18
CA ALA A 58 -3.62 9.72 2.65
C ALA A 58 -2.15 9.41 2.34
N ALA A 59 -1.51 8.53 3.12
CA ALA A 59 -0.12 8.14 2.87
C ALA A 59 0.01 7.29 1.60
N MET A 60 -0.93 6.36 1.38
CA MET A 60 -0.95 5.58 0.13
C MET A 60 -1.33 6.45 -1.07
N GLN A 61 -2.30 7.35 -0.92
CA GLN A 61 -2.65 8.32 -1.97
C GLN A 61 -1.43 9.14 -2.39
N GLN A 62 -0.72 9.76 -1.44
CA GLN A 62 0.50 10.53 -1.71
C GLN A 62 1.58 9.68 -2.39
N THR A 63 1.67 8.39 -2.03
CA THR A 63 2.62 7.47 -2.65
C THR A 63 2.28 7.25 -4.12
N LEU A 64 1.01 6.98 -4.44
CA LEU A 64 0.56 6.75 -5.81
C LEU A 64 0.61 8.05 -6.65
N ASP A 65 0.23 9.19 -6.07
CA ASP A 65 0.35 10.50 -6.73
C ASP A 65 1.81 10.81 -7.07
N TYR A 66 2.75 10.52 -6.16
CA TYR A 66 4.18 10.64 -6.44
C TYR A 66 4.62 9.74 -7.61
N LEU A 67 4.05 8.54 -7.75
CA LEU A 67 4.35 7.67 -8.89
C LEU A 67 3.80 8.24 -10.20
N ASP A 68 2.60 8.80 -10.16
CA ASP A 68 1.98 9.47 -11.29
C ASP A 68 2.82 10.66 -11.75
N ASP A 69 3.18 11.55 -10.82
CA ASP A 69 3.93 12.79 -11.11
C ASP A 69 5.38 12.53 -11.55
N THR A 70 6.05 11.56 -10.93
CA THR A 70 7.49 11.35 -11.12
C THR A 70 7.80 10.38 -12.25
N PHE A 71 6.97 9.36 -12.44
CA PHE A 71 7.24 8.29 -13.41
C PHE A 71 6.19 8.23 -14.52
N GLY A 72 5.14 9.06 -14.48
CA GLY A 72 4.01 8.94 -15.40
C GLY A 72 3.14 7.71 -15.11
N GLY A 73 3.10 7.29 -13.85
CA GLY A 73 2.22 6.23 -13.35
C GLY A 73 2.91 4.94 -12.93
N THR A 74 2.14 4.08 -12.27
CA THR A 74 2.61 2.81 -11.69
C THR A 74 3.25 1.88 -12.72
N GLU A 75 2.66 1.74 -13.92
CA GLU A 75 3.22 0.88 -14.98
C GLU A 75 4.61 1.34 -15.43
N ASN A 76 4.79 2.64 -15.66
CA ASN A 76 6.08 3.20 -16.06
C ASN A 76 7.12 3.08 -14.95
N PHE A 77 6.74 3.28 -13.69
CA PHE A 77 7.63 3.04 -12.56
C PHE A 77 8.14 1.60 -12.54
N VAL A 78 7.23 0.64 -12.71
CA VAL A 78 7.54 -0.79 -12.66
C VAL A 78 8.41 -1.24 -13.83
N ILE A 79 8.11 -0.80 -15.05
CA ILE A 79 8.89 -1.15 -16.24
C ILE A 79 10.28 -0.50 -16.19
N ASN A 80 10.35 0.81 -15.94
CA ASN A 80 11.58 1.58 -16.13
C ASN A 80 12.49 1.62 -14.90
N SER A 81 11.93 1.50 -13.69
CA SER A 81 12.70 1.58 -12.44
C SER A 81 12.92 0.22 -11.78
N LEU A 82 12.01 -0.74 -11.96
CA LEU A 82 12.12 -2.08 -11.37
C LEU A 82 12.55 -3.16 -12.38
N GLY A 83 12.61 -2.83 -13.69
CA GLY A 83 13.05 -3.75 -14.74
C GLY A 83 12.05 -4.88 -15.04
N LEU A 84 10.78 -4.70 -14.68
CA LEU A 84 9.73 -5.67 -14.97
C LEU A 84 9.29 -5.52 -16.43
N GLY A 85 9.68 -6.49 -17.26
CA GLY A 85 9.38 -6.47 -18.69
C GLY A 85 7.87 -6.56 -19.00
N PRO A 86 7.44 -6.12 -20.20
CA PRO A 86 6.03 -6.13 -20.61
C PRO A 86 5.38 -7.51 -20.55
N GLU A 87 6.15 -8.57 -20.83
CA GLU A 87 5.66 -9.95 -20.76
C GLU A 87 5.27 -10.33 -19.32
N THR A 88 6.05 -9.93 -18.32
CA THR A 88 5.71 -10.19 -16.91
C THR A 88 4.44 -9.46 -16.49
N LEU A 89 4.25 -8.21 -16.94
CA LEU A 89 2.99 -7.49 -16.73
C LEU A 89 1.80 -8.20 -17.39
N HIS A 90 1.98 -8.69 -18.61
CA HIS A 90 0.95 -9.42 -19.33
C HIS A 90 0.53 -10.69 -18.58
N GLN A 91 1.51 -11.51 -18.16
CA GLN A 91 1.26 -12.71 -17.37
C GLN A 91 0.62 -12.40 -16.02
N LEU A 92 1.01 -11.31 -15.35
CA LEU A 92 0.39 -10.86 -14.11
C LEU A 92 -1.10 -10.56 -14.31
N ARG A 93 -1.46 -9.84 -15.38
CA ARG A 93 -2.86 -9.51 -15.69
C ARG A 93 -3.66 -10.76 -16.04
N LEU A 94 -3.12 -11.67 -16.85
CA LEU A 94 -3.79 -12.92 -17.20
C LEU A 94 -4.11 -13.75 -15.96
N ASN A 95 -3.19 -13.85 -14.99
CA ASN A 95 -3.38 -14.69 -13.81
C ASN A 95 -4.32 -14.09 -12.75
N LEU A 96 -4.59 -12.78 -12.79
CA LEU A 96 -5.35 -12.09 -11.75
C LEU A 96 -6.72 -11.57 -12.21
N LEU A 97 -6.96 -11.51 -13.53
CA LEU A 97 -8.21 -11.01 -14.11
C LEU A 97 -9.03 -12.09 -14.85
N LEU A 98 -8.43 -13.24 -15.16
CA LEU A 98 -9.05 -14.37 -15.86
C LEU A 98 -9.02 -15.62 -14.97
#